data_AF-A0A1X7UAJ2-F1
#
_entry.id   AF-A0A1X7UAJ2-F1
#
_cell.length_a   1.000
_cell.length_b   1.000
_cell.length_c   1.000
_cell.angle_alpha   90.00
_cell.angle_beta   90.00
_cell.angle_gamma   90.00
#
_symmetry.space_group_name_H-M   'P 1'
#
loop_
_entity.id
_entity.type
_entity.pdbx_description
1 polymer ?
#
loop_
_entity_poly.entity_id
_entity_poly.type
_entity_poly.pdbx_seq_one_letter_code
_entity_poly.pdbx_strand_id
1 'polypeptide(L)'
;EYSIRIFMFGDYEFLCNLYGLSGASGRHCCLWYIITSDKLKVDKTTRDSENTIVPRSLASLSQKHQEFVTAGSNLKRAKFFENVIGKAFFNIPLSQEQSITHHTKIVSKGFDREDGFFVKSLDDALASFNVERKAYYGGLFIGNHIHRALK
;
A
#
# COMPACT_ATOMS: atom_id res chain seq x y z
N GLU A 1 -7.42 23.91 18.31
CA GLU A 1 -7.41 23.16 17.05
C GLU A 1 -6.54 21.93 17.25
N TYR A 2 -7.06 20.73 17.01
CA TYR A 2 -6.32 19.48 17.22
C TYR A 2 -5.88 18.93 15.87
N SER A 3 -4.60 18.55 15.75
CA SER A 3 -4.03 17.95 14.54
C SER A 3 -3.79 16.45 14.78
N ILE A 4 -4.54 15.60 14.09
CA ILE A 4 -4.36 14.14 14.12
C ILE A 4 -3.44 13.72 12.98
N ARG A 5 -2.41 12.91 13.28
CA ARG A 5 -1.52 12.30 12.29
C ARG A 5 -1.72 10.79 12.30
N ILE A 6 -2.07 10.22 11.15
CA ILE A 6 -2.30 8.78 10.98
C ILE A 6 -1.07 8.17 10.30
N PHE A 7 -0.53 7.12 10.91
CA PHE A 7 0.51 6.29 10.34
C PHE A 7 -0.07 4.90 10.11
N MET A 8 0.07 4.36 8.90
CA MET A 8 -0.36 3.00 8.59
C MET A 8 0.81 2.21 8.02
N PHE A 9 0.93 0.99 8.52
CA PHE A 9 1.84 -0.02 8.01
C PHE A 9 1.06 -1.32 7.93
N GLY A 10 1.39 -2.15 6.95
CA GLY A 10 0.76 -3.44 6.74
C GLY A 10 1.52 -4.21 5.68
N ASP A 11 1.09 -5.44 5.45
CA ASP A 11 1.60 -6.20 4.33
C ASP A 11 1.18 -5.60 2.97
N TYR A 12 1.72 -6.19 1.91
CA TYR A 12 1.49 -5.72 0.56
C TYR A 12 0.00 -5.75 0.17
N GLU A 13 -0.74 -6.76 0.62
CA GLU A 13 -2.17 -6.91 0.30
C GLU A 13 -3.00 -5.82 0.98
N PHE A 14 -2.75 -5.57 2.27
CA PHE A 14 -3.34 -4.47 3.00
C PHE A 14 -3.11 -3.12 2.30
N LEU A 15 -1.86 -2.85 1.89
CA LEU A 15 -1.52 -1.61 1.19
C LEU A 15 -2.18 -1.52 -0.19
N CYS A 16 -2.32 -2.65 -0.91
CA CYS A 16 -3.05 -2.66 -2.17
C CYS A 16 -4.52 -2.28 -1.98
N ASN A 17 -5.18 -2.86 -0.98
CA ASN A 17 -6.57 -2.54 -0.66
C ASN A 17 -6.70 -1.07 -0.24
N LEU A 18 -5.74 -0.56 0.55
CA LEU A 18 -5.71 0.83 0.99
C LEU A 18 -5.63 1.83 -0.17
N TYR A 19 -4.84 1.49 -1.21
CA TYR A 19 -4.61 2.36 -2.36
C TYR A 19 -5.46 2.00 -3.59
N GLY A 20 -6.36 1.02 -3.49
CA GLY A 20 -7.25 0.61 -4.57
C GLY A 20 -6.57 -0.15 -5.71
N LEU A 21 -5.50 -0.88 -5.41
CA LEU A 21 -4.74 -1.70 -6.37
C LEU A 21 -5.20 -3.16 -6.34
N SER A 22 -5.17 -3.83 -7.49
CA SER A 22 -5.63 -5.22 -7.63
C SER A 22 -4.68 -6.28 -7.05
N GLY A 23 -3.56 -5.90 -6.42
CA GLY A 23 -2.58 -6.83 -5.86
C GLY A 23 -1.36 -7.13 -6.74
N ALA A 24 -0.57 -8.12 -6.30
CA ALA A 24 0.80 -8.37 -6.77
C ALA A 24 0.91 -9.08 -8.14
N SER A 25 -0.17 -9.74 -8.56
CA SER A 25 -0.14 -10.62 -9.74
C SER A 25 -0.33 -9.91 -11.07
N GLY A 26 -0.67 -8.62 -11.08
CA GLY A 26 -0.97 -7.88 -12.30
C GLY A 26 0.27 -7.28 -12.97
N ARG A 27 0.06 -6.66 -14.15
CA ARG A 27 1.14 -6.08 -14.96
C ARG A 27 1.91 -4.98 -14.22
N HIS A 28 1.22 -4.13 -13.45
CA HIS A 28 1.84 -3.05 -12.68
C HIS A 28 1.81 -3.33 -11.19
N CYS A 29 2.60 -4.31 -10.74
CA CYS A 29 2.59 -4.82 -9.37
C CYS A 29 3.40 -3.98 -8.36
N CYS A 30 4.05 -2.90 -8.76
CA CYS A 30 4.73 -2.06 -7.78
C CYS A 30 3.74 -1.10 -7.09
N LEU A 31 3.80 -1.05 -5.75
CA LEU A 31 3.04 -0.10 -4.94
C LEU A 31 3.51 1.34 -5.15
N TRP A 32 4.80 1.55 -5.38
CA TRP A 32 5.43 2.87 -5.32
C TRP A 32 5.63 3.49 -6.70
N TYR A 33 5.68 2.67 -7.74
CA TYR A 33 6.07 3.10 -9.08
C TYR A 33 5.12 2.56 -10.14
N ILE A 34 4.96 3.34 -11.20
CA ILE A 34 4.26 2.94 -12.42
C ILE A 34 5.26 2.18 -13.28
N ILE A 35 5.42 0.90 -12.98
CA ILE A 35 6.37 0.02 -13.65
C ILE A 35 5.76 -1.35 -13.91
N THR A 36 6.09 -1.94 -15.06
CA THR A 36 5.64 -3.27 -15.42
C THR A 36 6.46 -4.36 -14.74
N SER A 37 5.84 -5.51 -14.48
CA SER A 37 6.50 -6.69 -13.93
C SER A 37 7.68 -7.16 -14.77
N ASP A 38 7.66 -6.98 -16.08
CA ASP A 38 8.80 -7.32 -16.95
C ASP A 38 10.00 -6.39 -16.74
N LYS A 39 9.77 -5.08 -16.59
CA LYS A 39 10.83 -4.11 -16.26
C LYS A 39 11.39 -4.33 -14.85
N LEU A 40 10.62 -4.93 -13.94
CA LEU A 40 11.10 -5.29 -12.61
C LEU A 40 12.07 -6.49 -12.62
N LYS A 41 12.11 -7.29 -13.69
CA LYS A 41 13.06 -8.42 -13.84
C LYS A 41 14.43 -7.96 -14.33
N VAL A 42 14.52 -6.77 -14.89
CA VAL A 42 15.79 -6.13 -15.29
C VAL A 42 16.50 -5.65 -14.03
N ASP A 43 17.83 -5.74 -14.01
CA ASP A 43 18.63 -5.28 -12.89
C ASP A 43 18.43 -3.76 -12.66
N LYS A 44 18.61 -3.35 -11.39
CA LYS A 44 18.36 -1.98 -10.98
C LYS A 44 19.25 -0.98 -11.70
N THR A 45 20.53 -1.29 -11.94
CA THR A 45 21.49 -0.38 -12.56
C THR A 45 21.09 -0.03 -13.98
N THR A 46 20.70 -1.05 -14.75
CA THR A 46 20.20 -0.89 -16.12
C THR A 46 18.85 -0.17 -16.13
N ARG A 47 17.97 -0.49 -15.18
CA ARG A 47 16.66 0.15 -15.10
C ARG A 47 16.74 1.65 -14.74
N ASP A 48 17.63 2.00 -13.82
CA ASP A 48 17.79 3.37 -13.33
C ASP A 48 18.47 4.26 -14.39
N SER A 49 19.35 3.69 -15.25
CA SER A 49 20.00 4.44 -16.33
C SER A 49 19.03 4.87 -17.44
N GLU A 50 17.93 4.15 -17.64
CA GLU A 50 16.88 4.53 -18.60
C GLU A 50 16.03 5.72 -18.13
N ASN A 51 16.09 6.11 -16.84
CA ASN A 51 15.31 7.20 -16.24
C ASN A 51 13.79 7.15 -16.54
N THR A 52 13.23 5.94 -16.72
CA THR A 52 11.81 5.75 -17.07
C THR A 52 10.89 5.46 -15.89
N ILE A 53 11.41 5.48 -14.66
CA ILE A 53 10.65 5.12 -13.46
C ILE A 53 9.83 6.31 -12.95
N VAL A 54 8.52 6.25 -13.10
CA VAL A 54 7.59 7.27 -12.59
C VAL A 54 7.00 6.84 -11.24
N PRO A 55 7.05 7.68 -10.19
CA PRO A 55 6.42 7.37 -8.91
C PRO A 55 4.89 7.43 -9.01
N ARG A 56 4.21 6.56 -8.26
CA ARG A 56 2.77 6.67 -8.06
C ARG A 56 2.45 7.82 -7.13
N SER A 57 1.34 8.48 -7.39
CA SER A 57 0.78 9.51 -6.52
C SER A 57 -0.72 9.27 -6.34
N LEU A 58 -1.32 9.89 -5.32
CA LEU A 58 -2.77 9.85 -5.14
C LEU A 58 -3.51 10.42 -6.37
N ALA A 59 -2.93 11.44 -7.02
CA ALA A 59 -3.47 12.00 -8.24
C ALA A 59 -3.47 10.99 -9.39
N SER A 60 -2.34 10.30 -9.62
CA SER A 60 -2.26 9.29 -10.68
C SER A 60 -3.19 8.11 -10.43
N LEU A 61 -3.32 7.66 -9.17
CA LEU A 61 -4.26 6.62 -8.78
C LEU A 61 -5.71 7.05 -9.04
N SER A 62 -6.09 8.26 -8.60
CA SER A 62 -7.43 8.80 -8.81
C SER A 62 -7.77 8.88 -10.30
N GLN A 63 -6.85 9.39 -11.12
CA GLN A 63 -7.02 9.47 -12.57
C GLN A 63 -7.22 8.08 -13.19
N LYS A 64 -6.35 7.12 -12.88
CA LYS A 64 -6.44 5.76 -13.44
C LYS A 64 -7.69 5.02 -12.99
N HIS A 65 -8.14 5.25 -11.76
CA HIS A 65 -9.42 4.74 -11.30
C HIS A 65 -10.60 5.33 -12.10
N GLN A 66 -10.59 6.63 -12.40
CA GLN A 66 -11.63 7.24 -13.24
C GLN A 66 -11.61 6.66 -14.66
N GLU A 67 -10.44 6.46 -15.26
CA GLU A 67 -10.29 5.80 -16.56
C GLU A 67 -10.84 4.36 -16.53
N PHE A 68 -10.55 3.60 -15.46
CA PHE A 68 -11.06 2.24 -15.26
C PHE A 68 -12.59 2.18 -15.15
N VAL A 69 -13.18 3.09 -14.36
CA VAL A 69 -14.64 3.20 -14.22
C VAL A 69 -15.29 3.59 -15.54
N THR A 70 -14.72 4.57 -16.25
CA THR A 70 -15.22 5.04 -17.57
C THR A 70 -15.15 3.92 -18.60
N ALA A 71 -14.16 3.02 -18.51
CA ALA A 71 -14.03 1.85 -19.37
C ALA A 71 -14.91 0.65 -18.94
N GLY A 72 -15.81 0.83 -17.97
CA GLY A 72 -16.79 -0.17 -17.55
C GLY A 72 -16.34 -1.12 -16.43
N SER A 73 -15.29 -0.77 -15.66
CA SER A 73 -14.89 -1.48 -14.44
C SER A 73 -14.61 -2.99 -14.59
N ASN A 74 -14.16 -3.42 -15.77
CA ASN A 74 -13.89 -4.85 -16.01
C ASN A 74 -12.53 -5.27 -15.43
N LEU A 75 -12.54 -6.08 -14.37
CA LEU A 75 -11.34 -6.56 -13.68
C LEU A 75 -10.32 -7.26 -14.60
N LYS A 76 -10.77 -7.96 -15.65
CA LYS A 76 -9.87 -8.60 -16.63
C LYS A 76 -9.03 -7.58 -17.41
N ARG A 77 -9.47 -6.32 -17.42
CA ARG A 77 -8.81 -5.18 -18.07
C ARG A 77 -8.05 -4.28 -17.10
N ALA A 78 -8.04 -4.55 -15.79
CA ALA A 78 -7.34 -3.75 -14.78
C ALA A 78 -5.86 -3.51 -15.12
N LYS A 79 -5.21 -4.47 -15.78
CA LYS A 79 -3.81 -4.36 -16.25
C LYS A 79 -3.53 -3.17 -17.18
N PHE A 80 -4.56 -2.66 -17.87
CA PHE A 80 -4.47 -1.50 -18.76
C PHE A 80 -4.64 -0.17 -18.03
N PHE A 81 -5.09 -0.21 -16.77
CA PHE A 81 -5.29 0.95 -15.90
C PHE A 81 -4.33 0.89 -14.72
N GLU A 82 -3.11 0.42 -14.97
CA GLU A 82 -2.05 0.31 -13.96
C GLU A 82 -2.46 -0.49 -12.71
N ASN A 83 -3.34 -1.48 -12.89
CA ASN A 83 -3.92 -2.30 -11.82
C ASN A 83 -4.78 -1.51 -10.81
N VAL A 84 -5.15 -0.27 -11.10
CA VAL A 84 -6.05 0.52 -10.24
C VAL A 84 -7.48 0.08 -10.48
N ILE A 85 -8.13 -0.41 -9.43
CA ILE A 85 -9.50 -0.93 -9.45
C ILE A 85 -10.43 -0.27 -8.43
N GLY A 86 -9.87 0.52 -7.51
CA GLY A 86 -10.61 1.23 -6.48
C GLY A 86 -10.02 2.61 -6.20
N LYS A 87 -10.73 3.38 -5.39
CA LYS A 87 -10.23 4.64 -4.85
C LYS A 87 -9.28 4.34 -3.70
N ALA A 88 -8.26 5.19 -3.50
CA ALA A 88 -7.52 5.20 -2.26
C ALA A 88 -8.47 5.49 -1.08
N PHE A 89 -8.39 4.70 -0.03
CA PHE A 89 -9.26 4.79 1.13
C PHE A 89 -8.97 6.04 1.97
N PHE A 90 -7.69 6.44 2.06
CA PHE A 90 -7.26 7.67 2.70
C PHE A 90 -6.38 8.51 1.77
N ASN A 91 -6.42 9.83 1.95
CA ASN A 91 -5.54 10.78 1.27
C ASN A 91 -4.14 10.82 1.92
N ILE A 92 -3.50 9.66 2.01
CA ILE A 92 -2.14 9.54 2.52
C ILE A 92 -1.18 9.40 1.33
N PRO A 93 -0.23 10.33 1.15
CA PRO A 93 0.73 10.24 0.07
C PRO A 93 1.52 8.93 0.12
N LEU A 94 1.79 8.36 -1.05
CA LEU A 94 2.68 7.21 -1.20
C LEU A 94 4.12 7.68 -0.97
N SER A 95 4.56 7.73 0.28
CA SER A 95 5.94 8.04 0.63
C SER A 95 6.83 6.81 0.50
N GLN A 96 7.99 6.94 -0.14
CA GLN A 96 9.00 5.89 -0.14
C GLN A 96 9.50 5.54 1.26
N GLU A 97 9.94 4.30 1.38
CA GLU A 97 10.51 3.56 2.51
C GLU A 97 11.46 4.37 3.45
N GLN A 98 12.13 5.42 2.95
CA GLN A 98 13.02 6.25 3.77
C GLN A 98 12.28 7.04 4.86
N SER A 99 11.06 7.53 4.57
CA SER A 99 10.21 8.16 5.59
C SER A 99 9.74 7.11 6.60
N ILE A 100 9.50 5.88 6.14
CA ILE A 100 9.04 4.77 6.96
C ILE A 100 10.15 4.37 7.95
N THR A 101 11.42 4.25 7.55
CA THR A 101 12.51 3.84 8.46
C THR A 101 12.69 4.77 9.68
N HIS A 102 12.51 6.08 9.48
CA HIS A 102 12.55 7.05 10.58
C HIS A 102 11.38 6.88 11.55
N HIS A 103 10.16 6.65 11.03
CA HIS A 103 8.99 6.38 11.85
C HIS A 103 9.03 4.98 12.47
N THR A 104 9.64 3.97 11.82
CA THR A 104 9.85 2.64 12.39
C THR A 104 10.73 2.72 13.62
N LYS A 105 11.76 3.59 13.65
CA LYS A 105 12.55 3.87 14.86
C LYS A 105 11.73 4.48 16.00
N ILE A 106 10.70 5.28 15.67
CA ILE A 106 9.80 5.89 16.65
C ILE A 106 8.79 4.85 17.16
N VAL A 107 8.21 4.06 16.27
CA VAL A 107 7.27 2.96 16.60
C VAL A 107 7.98 1.82 17.33
N SER A 108 9.24 1.51 17.00
CA SER A 108 10.05 0.46 17.66
C SER A 108 10.49 0.84 19.06
N LYS A 109 10.52 2.14 19.38
CA LYS A 109 10.64 2.60 20.77
C LYS A 109 9.40 2.27 21.61
N GLY A 110 8.32 1.83 20.96
CA GLY A 110 7.03 1.57 21.58
C GLY A 110 6.28 2.89 21.79
N PHE A 111 5.02 2.90 21.39
CA PHE A 111 4.02 3.67 22.12
C PHE A 111 3.47 2.71 23.16
N ASP A 112 3.14 3.19 24.36
CA ASP A 112 2.38 2.38 25.33
C ASP A 112 1.06 1.98 24.63
N ARG A 113 1.04 0.74 24.14
CA ARG A 113 0.13 0.27 23.09
C ARG A 113 -1.33 0.20 23.55
N GLU A 114 -1.57 0.38 24.83
CA GLU A 114 -2.79 -0.12 25.48
C GLU A 114 -3.77 0.97 25.90
N ASP A 115 -3.42 2.26 25.82
CA ASP A 115 -4.26 3.33 26.39
C ASP A 115 -4.55 4.52 25.46
N GLY A 116 -4.31 4.37 24.16
CA GLY A 116 -4.71 5.39 23.19
C GLY A 116 -6.22 5.45 23.02
N PHE A 117 -6.81 6.66 23.05
CA PHE A 117 -8.25 6.89 22.79
C PHE A 117 -8.75 6.16 21.52
N PHE A 118 -7.96 6.19 20.45
CA PHE A 118 -8.28 5.49 19.20
C PHE A 118 -8.27 3.96 19.31
N VAL A 119 -7.40 3.39 20.15
CA VAL A 119 -7.35 1.93 20.38
C VAL A 119 -8.63 1.51 21.08
N LYS A 120 -9.01 2.21 22.15
CA LYS A 120 -10.26 1.96 22.90
C LYS A 120 -11.50 2.12 22.02
N SER A 121 -11.60 3.22 21.27
CA SER A 121 -12.74 3.45 20.37
C SER A 121 -12.82 2.43 19.22
N LEU A 122 -11.67 1.95 18.71
CA LEU A 122 -11.65 0.91 17.68
C LEU A 122 -12.07 -0.45 18.27
N ASP A 123 -11.59 -0.79 19.45
CA ASP A 123 -11.93 -2.04 20.13
C ASP A 123 -13.42 -2.05 20.53
N ASP A 124 -13.97 -0.92 21.00
CA ASP A 124 -15.41 -0.76 21.27
C ASP A 124 -16.25 -0.97 19.99
N ALA A 125 -15.79 -0.39 18.88
CA ALA A 125 -16.44 -0.57 17.59
C ALA A 125 -16.38 -2.04 17.13
N LEU A 126 -15.22 -2.70 17.20
CA LEU A 126 -15.05 -4.11 16.79
C LEU A 126 -15.87 -5.06 17.67
N ALA A 127 -15.92 -4.82 18.98
CA ALA A 127 -16.75 -5.57 19.93
C ALA A 127 -18.24 -5.47 19.58
N SER A 128 -18.71 -4.31 19.12
CA SER A 128 -20.10 -4.15 18.67
C SER A 128 -20.50 -5.05 17.49
N PHE A 129 -19.50 -5.52 16.72
CA PHE A 129 -19.69 -6.46 15.61
C PHE A 129 -19.37 -7.92 15.98
N ASN A 130 -19.15 -8.23 17.27
CA ASN A 130 -18.63 -9.52 17.74
C ASN A 130 -17.32 -9.95 17.05
N VAL A 131 -16.47 -8.97 16.70
CA VAL A 131 -15.15 -9.21 16.09
C VAL A 131 -14.08 -9.00 17.15
N GLU A 132 -13.31 -10.05 17.44
CA GLU A 132 -12.19 -9.98 18.38
C GLU A 132 -10.89 -9.67 17.63
N ARG A 133 -10.18 -8.62 18.07
CA ARG A 133 -8.90 -8.22 17.49
C ARG A 133 -7.81 -9.20 17.91
N LYS A 134 -7.26 -9.96 16.95
CA LYS A 134 -6.09 -10.83 17.20
C LYS A 134 -4.79 -10.11 16.91
N ALA A 135 -3.77 -10.39 17.72
CA ALA A 135 -2.41 -9.91 17.48
C ALA A 135 -1.88 -10.47 16.16
N TYR A 136 -1.17 -9.64 15.41
CA TYR A 136 -0.54 -10.03 14.14
C TYR A 136 0.45 -11.18 14.36
N TYR A 137 0.26 -12.31 13.64
CA TYR A 137 1.19 -13.45 13.63
C TYR A 137 1.96 -13.47 12.31
N GLY A 138 3.28 -13.27 12.37
CA GLY A 138 4.16 -13.17 11.19
C GLY A 138 4.31 -14.45 10.35
N GLY A 139 3.68 -15.56 10.73
CA GLY A 139 3.73 -16.84 10.00
C GLY A 139 2.84 -16.92 8.75
N LEU A 140 2.00 -15.92 8.50
CA LEU A 140 1.09 -15.87 7.33
C LEU A 140 1.72 -15.22 6.08
N PHE A 141 3.00 -14.85 6.13
CA PHE A 141 3.65 -14.11 5.04
C PHE A 141 4.20 -15.05 3.96
N ILE A 142 3.50 -15.18 2.82
CA ILE A 142 4.11 -15.63 1.57
C ILE A 142 4.55 -14.38 0.80
N GLY A 143 5.84 -14.06 0.82
CA GLY A 143 6.35 -12.83 0.21
C GLY A 143 7.79 -12.92 -0.29
N ASN A 144 8.12 -13.94 -1.08
CA ASN A 144 9.42 -14.10 -1.75
C ASN A 144 9.72 -12.99 -2.80
N HIS A 145 8.74 -12.14 -3.12
CA HIS A 145 8.86 -11.13 -4.17
C HIS A 145 9.45 -9.79 -3.69
N ILE A 146 9.22 -9.38 -2.43
CA ILE A 146 9.80 -8.14 -1.88
C ILE A 146 11.31 -8.29 -1.69
N HIS A 147 11.78 -9.47 -1.27
CA HIS A 147 13.21 -9.76 -1.14
C HIS A 147 13.99 -9.64 -2.46
N ARG A 148 13.33 -9.92 -3.60
CA ARG A 148 13.91 -9.77 -4.93
C ARG A 148 13.88 -8.33 -5.47
N ALA A 149 12.99 -7.48 -4.96
CA ALA A 149 12.93 -6.08 -5.36
C ALA A 149 13.94 -5.18 -4.61
N LEU A 150 14.44 -5.66 -3.46
CA LEU A 150 15.38 -4.96 -2.58
C LEU A 150 16.86 -5.38 -2.76
N LYS A 151 17.13 -6.39 -3.59
CA LYS A 151 18.48 -6.75 -4.05
C LYS A 151 18.65 -6.30 -5.50
#